data_AF-A0A3D0RP05-F1
#
_entry.id   AF-A0A3D0RP05-F1
#
_cell.length_a   1.000
_cell.length_b   1.000
_cell.length_c   1.000
_cell.angle_alpha   90.00
_cell.angle_beta   90.00
_cell.angle_gamma   90.00
#
_symmetry.space_group_name_H-M   'P 1'
#
loop_
_entity.id
_entity.type
_entity.pdbx_description
1 polymer ?
#
loop_
_entity_poly.entity_id
_entity_poly.type
_entity_poly.pdbx_seq_one_letter_code
_entity_poly.pdbx_strand_id
1 'polypeptide(L)'
;SSFSQENTVAAICLDTADFGISFFNNKPKLILIDLAESKSIYEENITCSELALSHSNENRKIAISYDTLPSGSQFLKSLLLIMNFDTHDERQKIDVGCDRNISSLAYSPDDSILAVSCSYGDSDGNIYFLNASDGTEIQLIEGYPGINGLTFSPDGKMLAVSFGGGSISVLAAP
;
A
#
# COMPACT_ATOMS: atom_id res chain seq x y z
N SER A 1 -32.43 12.24 -6.29
CA SER A 1 -31.30 11.29 -6.26
C SER A 1 -30.27 11.85 -5.31
N SER A 2 -30.12 11.22 -4.15
CA SER A 2 -29.15 11.61 -3.13
C SER A 2 -27.74 11.43 -3.70
N PHE A 3 -27.04 12.55 -3.94
CA PHE A 3 -25.59 12.55 -4.05
C PHE A 3 -25.06 11.99 -2.71
N SER A 4 -24.52 10.78 -2.71
CA SER A 4 -23.70 10.33 -1.59
C SER A 4 -22.54 11.32 -1.50
N GLN A 5 -22.32 11.92 -0.32
CA GLN A 5 -21.07 12.60 -0.05
C GLN A 5 -19.94 11.64 -0.42
N GLU A 6 -19.04 12.09 -1.31
CA GLU A 6 -17.80 11.38 -1.55
C GLU A 6 -17.04 11.39 -0.21
N ASN A 7 -17.02 10.23 0.44
CA ASN A 7 -16.22 10.03 1.64
C ASN A 7 -14.76 10.02 1.19
N THR A 8 -14.10 11.17 1.33
CA THR A 8 -12.69 11.31 1.01
C THR A 8 -11.86 10.99 2.24
N VAL A 9 -11.01 9.97 2.14
CA VAL A 9 -10.07 9.59 3.21
C VAL A 9 -8.66 10.03 2.83
N ALA A 10 -7.99 10.72 3.75
CA ALA A 10 -6.58 11.03 3.63
C ALA A 10 -5.76 10.10 4.53
N ALA A 11 -4.68 9.54 3.98
CA ALA A 11 -3.66 8.86 4.75
C ALA A 11 -2.47 9.79 4.97
N ILE A 12 -2.09 9.97 6.23
CA ILE A 12 -0.96 10.80 6.64
C ILE A 12 -0.04 9.95 7.49
N CYS A 13 1.21 9.81 7.07
CA CYS A 13 2.23 9.32 7.96
C CYS A 13 3.08 10.46 8.49
N LEU A 14 3.13 10.56 9.82
CA LEU A 14 3.96 11.49 10.54
C LEU A 14 5.22 10.74 10.94
N ASP A 15 6.27 10.85 10.12
CA ASP A 15 7.60 10.39 10.51
C ASP A 15 8.40 11.56 11.11
N THR A 16 9.19 11.25 12.12
CA THR A 16 10.14 12.19 12.73
C THR A 16 11.43 12.35 11.94
N ALA A 17 11.68 11.51 10.94
CA ALA A 17 12.97 11.44 10.26
C ALA A 17 13.14 12.40 9.07
N ASP A 18 12.08 12.77 8.34
CA ASP A 18 12.25 13.24 6.96
C ASP A 18 12.14 14.75 6.65
N PHE A 19 11.91 15.62 7.64
CA PHE A 19 11.77 17.07 7.34
C PHE A 19 12.64 18.04 8.17
N GLY A 20 13.60 17.56 8.97
CA GLY A 20 14.45 18.48 9.74
C GLY A 20 13.70 19.33 10.77
N ILE A 21 12.44 18.98 11.06
CA ILE A 21 11.63 19.56 12.12
C ILE A 21 11.50 18.49 13.20
N SER A 22 12.30 18.59 14.27
CA SER A 22 12.18 17.72 15.42
C SER A 22 10.94 18.10 16.22
N PHE A 23 9.83 17.40 15.99
CA PHE A 23 8.73 17.40 16.94
C PHE A 23 9.20 16.63 18.19
N PHE A 24 9.42 17.35 19.29
CA PHE A 24 9.72 16.75 20.59
C PHE A 24 8.68 15.66 20.91
N ASN A 25 9.13 14.41 21.05
CA ASN A 25 8.42 13.27 21.66
C ASN A 25 7.34 12.51 20.88
N ASN A 26 7.11 12.75 19.58
CA ASN A 26 6.14 11.92 18.85
C ASN A 26 6.81 10.69 18.23
N LYS A 27 6.33 9.50 18.58
CA LYS A 27 6.65 8.27 17.84
C LYS A 27 6.10 8.40 16.41
N PRO A 28 6.76 7.82 15.39
CA PRO A 28 6.21 7.83 14.05
C PRO A 28 4.84 7.15 14.05
N LYS A 29 3.92 7.69 13.25
CA LYS A 29 2.50 7.35 13.33
C LYS A 29 1.80 7.48 12.00
N LEU A 30 0.99 6.47 11.65
CA LEU A 30 0.01 6.55 10.58
C LEU A 30 -1.32 7.04 11.15
N ILE A 31 -1.89 8.02 10.48
CA ILE A 31 -3.20 8.59 10.79
C ILE A 31 -4.04 8.57 9.52
N LEU A 32 -5.25 8.04 9.62
CA LEU A 32 -6.24 8.14 8.56
C LEU A 32 -7.34 9.09 9.01
N ILE A 33 -7.67 10.03 8.13
CA ILE A 33 -8.59 11.12 8.39
C ILE A 33 -9.72 11.05 7.39
N ASP A 34 -10.96 10.98 7.89
CA ASP A 34 -12.14 11.28 7.09
C ASP A 34 -12.21 12.80 6.91
N LEU A 35 -12.06 13.27 5.68
CA LEU A 35 -12.06 14.69 5.36
C LEU A 35 -13.46 15.32 5.42
N ALA A 36 -14.52 14.54 5.20
CA ALA A 36 -15.89 15.03 5.31
C ALA A 36 -16.25 15.33 6.77
N GLU A 37 -15.84 14.45 7.69
CA GLU A 37 -16.05 14.64 9.13
C GLU A 37 -14.94 15.43 9.83
N SER A 38 -13.78 15.60 9.17
CA SER A 38 -12.56 16.18 9.76
C SER A 38 -12.14 15.47 11.06
N LYS A 39 -12.23 14.14 11.07
CA LYS A 39 -11.90 13.29 12.23
C LYS A 39 -10.90 12.20 11.88
N SER A 40 -10.04 11.84 12.84
CA SER A 40 -9.24 10.64 12.72
C SER A 40 -10.10 9.40 12.92
N ILE A 41 -9.95 8.45 12.00
CA ILE A 41 -10.67 7.17 11.99
C ILE A 41 -9.72 6.00 12.25
N TYR A 42 -8.42 6.22 12.06
CA TYR A 42 -7.35 5.27 12.35
C TYR A 42 -6.10 5.99 12.84
N GLU A 43 -5.45 5.40 13.85
CA GLU A 43 -4.21 5.91 14.42
C GLU A 43 -3.34 4.74 14.90
N GLU A 44 -2.14 4.56 14.35
CA GLU A 44 -1.21 3.52 14.79
C GLU A 44 0.24 4.01 14.80
N ASN A 45 1.00 3.61 15.83
CA ASN A 45 2.42 3.92 15.95
C ASN A 45 3.25 3.00 15.06
N ILE A 46 3.57 3.46 13.85
CA ILE A 46 4.32 2.74 12.83
C ILE A 46 5.33 3.67 12.16
N THR A 47 6.40 3.11 11.64
CA THR A 47 7.36 3.84 10.80
C THR A 47 6.90 3.74 9.35
N CYS A 48 7.00 4.83 8.58
CA CYS A 48 6.68 4.81 7.15
C CYS A 48 7.90 5.29 6.40
N SER A 49 8.74 4.36 5.92
CA SER A 49 9.88 4.73 5.09
C SER A 49 9.45 4.96 3.64
N GLU A 50 8.58 4.11 3.10
CA GLU A 50 7.95 4.27 1.79
C GLU A 50 6.46 3.90 1.86
N LEU A 51 5.62 4.94 1.98
CA LEU A 51 4.17 4.78 2.04
C LEU A 51 3.60 4.65 0.63
N ALA A 52 3.27 3.42 0.24
CA ALA A 52 2.48 3.11 -0.94
C ALA A 52 0.99 3.06 -0.56
N LEU A 53 0.15 3.55 -1.46
CA LEU A 53 -1.30 3.65 -1.26
C LEU A 53 -2.02 3.25 -2.54
N SER A 54 -3.10 2.48 -2.40
CA SER A 54 -4.05 2.23 -3.48
C SER A 54 -5.46 2.13 -2.93
N HIS A 55 -6.45 2.40 -3.77
CA HIS A 55 -7.86 2.29 -3.40
C HIS A 55 -8.59 1.38 -4.38
N SER A 56 -9.57 0.66 -3.88
CA SER A 56 -10.53 -0.08 -4.70
C SER A 56 -11.51 0.90 -5.35
N ASN A 57 -12.15 0.52 -6.45
CA ASN A 57 -13.16 1.33 -7.12
C ASN A 57 -14.52 1.26 -6.43
N GLU A 58 -15.05 0.06 -6.23
CA GLU A 58 -16.41 -0.18 -5.74
C GLU A 58 -16.42 -0.75 -4.32
N ASN A 59 -15.42 -1.56 -3.97
CA ASN A 59 -15.36 -2.26 -2.67
C ASN A 59 -15.03 -1.34 -1.48
N ARG A 60 -14.82 -0.04 -1.73
CA ARG A 60 -14.55 1.00 -0.72
C ARG A 60 -13.44 0.64 0.28
N LYS A 61 -12.43 -0.07 -0.22
CA LYS A 61 -11.21 -0.43 0.50
C LYS A 61 -10.05 0.47 0.11
N ILE A 62 -9.17 0.69 1.06
CA ILE A 62 -7.85 1.27 0.86
C ILE A 62 -6.80 0.25 1.28
N ALA A 63 -5.73 0.13 0.51
CA ALA A 63 -4.53 -0.62 0.84
C ALA A 63 -3.40 0.37 1.09
N ILE A 64 -2.71 0.17 2.20
CA ILE A 64 -1.66 1.06 2.69
C ILE A 64 -0.48 0.19 3.08
N SER A 65 0.71 0.45 2.53
CA SER A 65 1.92 -0.18 3.06
C SER A 65 2.39 0.52 4.33
N TYR A 66 3.01 -0.21 5.22
CA TYR A 66 3.69 0.40 6.35
C TYR A 66 4.80 -0.49 6.86
N ASP A 67 5.80 0.12 7.51
CA ASP A 67 6.95 -0.60 7.99
C ASP A 67 6.83 -0.88 9.48
N THR A 68 7.28 -2.07 9.83
CA THR A 68 7.41 -2.50 11.22
C THR A 68 8.84 -2.94 11.47
N LEU A 69 9.30 -2.75 12.71
CA LEU A 69 10.53 -3.35 13.19
C LEU A 69 10.17 -4.40 14.25
N PRO A 70 10.04 -5.68 13.86
CA PRO A 70 9.76 -6.75 14.82
C PRO A 70 10.82 -6.78 15.93
N SER A 71 10.41 -7.07 17.16
CA SER A 71 11.33 -7.14 18.30
C SER A 71 12.44 -8.18 18.05
N GLY A 72 13.70 -7.72 18.07
CA GLY A 72 14.86 -8.56 17.79
C GLY A 72 15.26 -8.67 16.32
N SER A 73 14.53 -8.03 15.40
CA SER A 73 14.95 -7.88 14.00
C SER A 73 15.87 -6.66 13.84
N GLN A 74 16.85 -6.78 12.94
CA GLN A 74 17.67 -5.65 12.48
C GLN A 74 17.13 -5.03 11.19
N PHE A 75 16.16 -5.68 10.53
CA PHE A 75 15.59 -5.26 9.27
C PHE A 75 14.13 -4.87 9.45
N LEU A 76 13.74 -3.78 8.76
CA LEU A 76 12.34 -3.41 8.61
C LEU A 76 11.62 -4.49 7.81
N LYS A 77 10.35 -4.67 8.14
CA LYS A 77 9.43 -5.50 7.39
C LYS A 77 8.23 -4.67 6.97
N SER A 78 7.94 -4.62 5.68
CA SER A 78 6.75 -3.96 5.17
C SER A 78 5.55 -4.90 5.25
N LEU A 79 4.43 -4.37 5.71
CA LEU A 79 3.14 -5.03 5.79
C LEU A 79 2.10 -4.20 5.02
N LEU A 80 0.92 -4.79 4.78
CA LEU A 80 -0.23 -4.08 4.26
C LEU A 80 -1.30 -3.93 5.33
N LEU A 81 -1.86 -2.73 5.43
CA LEU A 81 -3.13 -2.47 6.07
C LEU A 81 -4.19 -2.32 4.97
N ILE A 82 -5.14 -3.25 4.93
CA ILE A 82 -6.35 -3.13 4.12
C ILE A 82 -7.49 -2.75 5.04
N MET A 83 -8.26 -1.73 4.66
CA MET A 83 -9.44 -1.37 5.44
C MET A 83 -10.57 -0.81 4.61
N ASN A 84 -11.80 -1.02 5.11
CA ASN A 84 -12.99 -0.37 4.60
C ASN A 84 -13.14 1.01 5.26
N PHE A 85 -13.34 2.06 4.46
CA PHE A 85 -13.49 3.42 5.00
C PHE A 85 -14.91 3.78 5.44
N ASP A 86 -15.93 2.98 5.14
CA ASP A 86 -17.31 3.25 5.58
C ASP A 86 -17.57 2.73 6.99
N THR A 87 -17.15 1.50 7.23
CA THR A 87 -17.42 0.82 8.49
C THR A 87 -16.37 1.15 9.53
N HIS A 88 -15.21 1.65 9.12
CA HIS A 88 -14.00 1.93 9.92
C HIS A 88 -13.44 0.73 10.70
N ASP A 89 -14.22 -0.33 10.92
CA ASP A 89 -13.91 -1.46 11.80
C ASP A 89 -13.36 -2.68 11.05
N GLU A 90 -13.63 -2.80 9.75
CA GLU A 90 -13.07 -3.88 8.93
C GLU A 90 -11.64 -3.54 8.52
N ARG A 91 -10.67 -4.10 9.25
CA ARG A 91 -9.23 -3.90 9.02
C ARG A 91 -8.53 -5.24 8.97
N GLN A 92 -7.69 -5.41 7.97
CA GLN A 92 -6.85 -6.58 7.80
C GLN A 92 -5.39 -6.16 7.70
N LYS A 93 -4.53 -6.82 8.48
CA LYS A 93 -3.08 -6.69 8.37
C LYS A 93 -2.57 -7.91 7.62
N ILE A 94 -1.91 -7.68 6.50
CA ILE A 94 -1.40 -8.74 5.63
C ILE A 94 0.11 -8.65 5.61
N ASP A 95 0.73 -9.78 5.92
CA ASP A 95 2.16 -10.01 5.72
C ASP A 95 2.35 -10.65 4.35
N VAL A 96 2.85 -9.87 3.41
CA VAL A 96 3.13 -10.31 2.04
C VAL A 96 4.49 -11.01 1.91
N GLY A 97 5.22 -11.19 3.01
CA GLY A 97 6.57 -11.74 2.99
C GLY A 97 7.62 -10.79 2.40
N CYS A 98 7.30 -9.50 2.29
CA CYS A 98 8.23 -8.49 1.81
C CYS A 98 9.19 -8.08 2.94
N ASP A 99 10.38 -8.64 2.94
CA ASP A 99 11.48 -8.28 3.87
C ASP A 99 12.25 -7.03 3.38
N ARG A 100 11.63 -6.24 2.50
CA ARG A 100 12.12 -5.00 1.90
C ARG A 100 10.97 -3.98 1.89
N ASN A 101 11.09 -2.92 1.10
CA ASN A 101 10.07 -1.88 1.01
C ASN A 101 8.98 -2.25 -0.01
N ILE A 102 7.74 -1.91 0.33
CA ILE A 102 6.64 -1.91 -0.63
C ILE A 102 6.58 -0.53 -1.31
N SER A 103 7.00 -0.49 -2.57
CA SER A 103 7.12 0.76 -3.33
C SER A 103 5.84 1.16 -4.06
N SER A 104 4.95 0.21 -4.36
CA SER A 104 3.73 0.46 -5.13
C SER A 104 2.65 -0.56 -4.85
N LEU A 105 1.40 -0.10 -4.95
CA LEU A 105 0.17 -0.87 -4.79
C LEU A 105 -0.79 -0.52 -5.91
N ALA A 106 -1.50 -1.51 -6.44
CA ALA A 106 -2.55 -1.29 -7.44
C ALA A 106 -3.69 -2.29 -7.25
N TYR A 107 -4.91 -1.81 -7.00
CA TYR A 107 -6.11 -2.63 -7.16
C TYR A 107 -6.42 -2.85 -8.65
N SER A 108 -6.91 -4.03 -8.98
CA SER A 108 -7.53 -4.28 -10.28
C SER A 108 -8.86 -3.52 -10.40
N PRO A 109 -9.33 -3.20 -11.61
CA PRO A 109 -10.54 -2.40 -11.79
C PRO A 109 -11.81 -3.03 -11.22
N ASP A 110 -11.86 -4.36 -11.13
CA ASP A 110 -12.95 -5.17 -10.56
C ASP A 110 -12.75 -5.48 -9.07
N ASP A 111 -11.73 -4.89 -8.44
CA ASP A 111 -11.39 -5.01 -7.02
C ASP A 111 -11.14 -6.45 -6.53
N SER A 112 -10.85 -7.39 -7.44
CA SER A 112 -10.62 -8.79 -7.11
C SER A 112 -9.15 -9.07 -6.78
N ILE A 113 -8.23 -8.27 -7.33
CA ILE A 113 -6.78 -8.45 -7.20
C ILE A 113 -6.14 -7.18 -6.66
N LEU A 114 -5.17 -7.35 -5.76
CA LEU A 114 -4.23 -6.31 -5.34
C LEU A 114 -2.83 -6.71 -5.79
N ALA A 115 -2.23 -5.92 -6.67
CA ALA A 115 -0.82 -6.05 -7.04
C ALA A 115 0.06 -5.24 -6.09
N VAL A 116 1.18 -5.83 -5.66
CA VAL A 116 2.09 -5.28 -4.66
C VAL A 116 3.52 -5.42 -5.17
N SER A 117 4.27 -4.33 -5.26
CA SER A 117 5.71 -4.40 -5.55
C SER A 117 6.50 -4.39 -4.27
N CYS A 118 7.48 -5.28 -4.19
CA CYS A 118 8.43 -5.36 -3.09
C CYS A 118 9.84 -5.19 -3.66
N SER A 119 10.52 -4.08 -3.36
CA SER A 119 11.89 -3.85 -3.85
C SER A 119 12.67 -2.92 -2.92
N TYR A 120 13.99 -2.87 -3.07
CA TYR A 120 14.81 -1.90 -2.34
C TYR A 120 15.96 -1.42 -3.22
N GLY A 121 15.96 -0.13 -3.56
CA GLY A 121 16.97 0.46 -4.44
C GLY A 121 17.14 -0.34 -5.74
N ASP A 122 18.39 -0.68 -6.08
CA ASP A 122 18.73 -1.42 -7.30
C ASP A 122 18.69 -2.95 -7.16
N SER A 123 18.15 -3.49 -6.06
CA SER A 123 18.01 -4.94 -5.90
C SER A 123 16.84 -5.50 -6.71
N ASP A 124 16.94 -6.80 -7.05
CA ASP A 124 15.81 -7.52 -7.63
C ASP A 124 14.60 -7.45 -6.70
N GLY A 125 13.50 -6.96 -7.25
CA GLY A 125 12.19 -6.86 -6.66
C GLY A 125 11.24 -7.92 -7.19
N ASN A 126 10.15 -8.05 -6.43
CA ASN A 126 9.10 -9.01 -6.65
C ASN A 126 7.77 -8.29 -6.86
N ILE A 127 6.87 -8.92 -7.61
CA ILE A 127 5.47 -8.52 -7.74
C ILE A 127 4.62 -9.64 -7.18
N TYR A 128 3.82 -9.31 -6.18
CA TYR A 128 2.82 -10.20 -5.60
C TYR A 128 1.45 -9.80 -6.13
N PHE A 129 0.70 -10.78 -6.63
CA PHE A 129 -0.73 -10.65 -6.88
C PHE A 129 -1.46 -11.32 -5.73
N LEU A 130 -2.29 -10.55 -5.03
CA LEU A 130 -3.06 -11.01 -3.90
C LEU A 130 -4.55 -10.98 -4.21
N ASN A 131 -5.30 -11.90 -3.64
CA ASN A 131 -6.74 -11.80 -3.58
C ASN A 131 -7.12 -10.62 -2.67
N ALA A 132 -7.80 -9.63 -3.23
CA ALA A 132 -8.17 -8.40 -2.52
C ALA A 132 -9.17 -8.61 -1.38
N SER A 133 -9.85 -9.77 -1.34
CA SER A 133 -10.84 -10.07 -0.30
C SER A 133 -10.20 -10.54 1.00
N ASP A 134 -9.17 -11.39 0.92
CA ASP A 134 -8.57 -12.08 2.08
C ASP A 134 -7.04 -11.98 2.14
N GLY A 135 -6.41 -11.31 1.18
CA GLY A 135 -4.96 -11.10 1.13
C GLY A 135 -4.16 -12.33 0.75
N THR A 136 -4.79 -13.42 0.31
CA THR A 136 -4.08 -14.64 -0.09
C THR A 136 -3.27 -14.42 -1.37
N GLU A 137 -2.07 -14.98 -1.44
CA GLU A 137 -1.25 -14.91 -2.64
C GLU A 137 -1.87 -15.74 -3.77
N ILE A 138 -2.12 -15.11 -4.91
CA ILE A 138 -2.58 -15.72 -6.15
C ILE A 138 -1.36 -16.13 -6.99
N GLN A 139 -0.40 -15.21 -7.12
CA GLN A 139 0.79 -15.39 -7.94
C GLN A 139 1.94 -14.50 -7.45
N LEU A 140 3.14 -15.06 -7.45
CA LEU A 140 4.39 -14.34 -7.27
C LEU A 140 5.16 -14.31 -8.59
N ILE A 141 5.71 -13.14 -8.91
CA ILE A 141 6.67 -12.96 -10.00
C ILE A 141 7.96 -12.36 -9.44
N GLU A 142 9.06 -13.08 -9.59
CA GLU A 142 10.37 -12.73 -9.02
C GLU A 142 11.33 -12.15 -10.07
N GLY A 143 12.36 -11.44 -9.60
CA GLY A 143 13.53 -11.10 -10.42
C GLY A 143 13.36 -9.88 -11.32
N TYR A 144 12.47 -8.96 -10.97
CA TYR A 144 12.34 -7.68 -11.67
C TYR A 144 13.31 -6.64 -11.11
N PRO A 145 13.97 -5.81 -11.93
CA PRO A 145 14.79 -4.72 -11.40
C PRO A 145 13.92 -3.72 -10.62
N GLY A 146 14.52 -2.95 -9.71
CA GLY A 146 13.85 -1.98 -8.82
C GLY A 146 12.56 -1.36 -9.38
N ILE A 147 11.42 -1.79 -8.81
CA ILE A 147 10.08 -1.47 -9.28
C ILE A 147 9.62 -0.17 -8.61
N ASN A 148 9.18 0.79 -9.41
CA ASN A 148 8.73 2.10 -8.93
C ASN A 148 7.21 2.26 -8.97
N GLY A 149 6.52 1.51 -9.83
CA GLY A 149 5.10 1.72 -10.04
C GLY A 149 4.41 0.53 -10.68
N LEU A 150 3.20 0.27 -10.21
CA LEU A 150 2.27 -0.72 -10.75
C LEU A 150 0.97 -0.01 -11.17
N THR A 151 0.40 -0.40 -12.30
CA THR A 151 -0.96 0.04 -12.68
C THR A 151 -1.63 -0.99 -13.57
N PHE A 152 -2.88 -1.32 -13.25
CA PHE A 152 -3.69 -2.23 -14.08
C PHE A 152 -4.20 -1.50 -15.32
N SER A 153 -4.35 -2.24 -16.42
CA SER A 153 -5.13 -1.78 -17.55
C SER A 153 -6.60 -1.60 -17.15
N PRO A 154 -7.36 -0.70 -17.82
CA PRO A 154 -8.77 -0.49 -17.50
C PRO A 154 -9.65 -1.74 -17.63
N ASP A 155 -9.24 -2.71 -18.46
CA ASP A 155 -9.93 -3.99 -18.62
C ASP A 155 -9.44 -5.08 -17.64
N GLY A 156 -8.50 -4.75 -16.75
CA GLY A 156 -7.96 -5.63 -15.72
C GLY A 156 -7.01 -6.72 -16.21
N LYS A 157 -6.80 -6.87 -17.53
CA LYS A 157 -6.07 -8.01 -18.11
C LYS A 157 -4.57 -7.86 -18.11
N MET A 158 -4.07 -6.64 -17.92
CA MET A 158 -2.65 -6.35 -17.96
C MET A 158 -2.22 -5.52 -16.76
N LEU A 159 -0.97 -5.71 -16.35
CA LEU A 159 -0.30 -4.87 -15.37
C LEU A 159 0.90 -4.19 -16.03
N ALA A 160 0.91 -2.87 -16.06
CA ALA A 160 2.09 -2.09 -16.42
C ALA A 160 2.98 -1.92 -15.18
N VAL A 161 4.28 -2.15 -15.37
CA VAL A 161 5.31 -2.09 -14.34
C VAL A 161 6.36 -1.10 -14.78
N SER A 162 6.64 -0.09 -13.97
CA SER A 162 7.70 0.90 -14.23
C SER A 162 8.91 0.65 -13.34
N PHE A 163 10.10 0.93 -13.87
CA PHE A 163 11.38 0.67 -13.21
C PHE A 163 12.22 1.93 -13.05
N GLY A 164 13.25 1.83 -12.21
CA GLY A 164 14.36 2.78 -12.21
C GLY A 164 14.96 2.97 -13.61
N GLY A 165 15.20 4.21 -14.03
CA GLY A 165 15.80 4.51 -15.34
C GLY A 165 14.81 4.59 -16.52
N GLY A 166 13.50 4.54 -16.28
CA GLY A 166 12.47 4.91 -17.27
C GLY A 166 11.99 3.77 -18.19
N SER A 167 12.37 2.53 -17.89
CA SER A 167 11.84 1.36 -18.59
C SER A 167 10.45 0.98 -18.08
N ILE A 168 9.62 0.38 -18.95
CA ILE A 168 8.28 -0.13 -18.62
C ILE A 168 8.15 -1.56 -19.17
N SER A 169 7.54 -2.45 -18.40
CA SER A 169 7.10 -3.77 -18.85
C SER A 169 5.60 -3.91 -18.70
N VAL A 170 5.00 -4.79 -19.50
CA VAL A 170 3.58 -5.13 -19.43
C VAL A 170 3.45 -6.62 -19.22
N LEU A 171 2.70 -7.01 -18.19
CA LEU A 171 2.46 -8.39 -17.79
C LEU A 171 0.99 -8.73 -18.01
N ALA A 172 0.70 -10.00 -18.25
CA ALA A 172 -0.67 -10.49 -18.13
C ALA A 172 -1.03 -10.55 -16.64
N ALA A 173 -2.19 -10.01 -16.28
CA ALA A 173 -2.76 -10.17 -14.95
C ALA A 173 -3.39 -11.58 -14.81
N PRO A 174 -3.38 -12.15 -13.59
CA PRO A 174 -4.07 -13.42 -13.29
C PRO A 174 -5.58 -13.36 -13.51
#